data_AF-A0A8S1H8X5-F1
#
_entry.id   AF-A0A8S1H8X5-F1
#
_cell.length_a   1.000
_cell.length_b   1.000
_cell.length_c   1.000
_cell.angle_alpha   90.00
_cell.angle_beta   90.00
_cell.angle_gamma   90.00
#
_symmetry.space_group_name_H-M   'P 1'
#
loop_
_entity.id
_entity.type
_entity.pdbx_description
1 polymer ?
#
loop_
_entity_poly.entity_id
_entity_poly.type
_entity_poly.pdbx_seq_one_letter_code
_entity_poly.pdbx_strand_id
1 'polypeptide(L)'
;MAHTLPEYVNYVNSPNVSQLLSNLSVYVGLPVNLGMFWVIPDTLLSERVHFMDVLLKNVSWYSEDFYQRMQVINHHMNYFDSGIYQKPSIVNGIDVSFEILKLRVGPVMKEVYERMLAKVNCLKDPKNCDPYYQNLLYYVYSAHDETIYSMFTAFGIEDLCAPGAGEWPAFAAATLVELFLDRNNDPYFQILYRANSTTDFQAMTPLIAACGGATYCPLNVFKEAAEFYKTDMEIHAYCQVLPSQSSSTISVLIATFFSFVVFLRLL
;
A
#
# COMPACT_ATOMS: atom_id res chain seq x y z
N MET A 1 5.81 -14.19 -13.07
CA MET A 1 7.21 -13.74 -12.86
C MET A 1 7.48 -13.44 -11.40
N ALA A 2 6.62 -12.72 -10.68
CA ALA A 2 6.82 -12.45 -9.25
C ALA A 2 6.96 -13.73 -8.39
N HIS A 3 6.11 -14.74 -8.62
CA HIS A 3 6.15 -16.00 -7.85
C HIS A 3 7.40 -16.87 -8.08
N THR A 4 8.24 -16.53 -9.06
CA THR A 4 9.50 -17.24 -9.31
C THR A 4 10.71 -16.53 -8.70
N LEU A 5 10.50 -15.38 -8.04
CA LEU A 5 11.57 -14.62 -7.42
C LEU A 5 12.15 -15.38 -6.22
N PRO A 6 13.49 -15.36 -6.01
CA PRO A 6 14.11 -16.10 -4.92
C PRO A 6 13.57 -15.72 -3.53
N GLU A 7 13.33 -14.43 -3.27
CA GLU A 7 12.78 -13.96 -2.00
C GLU A 7 11.40 -14.57 -1.72
N TYR A 8 10.50 -14.51 -2.71
CA TYR A 8 9.19 -15.14 -2.66
C TYR A 8 9.31 -16.65 -2.44
N VAL A 9 10.05 -17.35 -3.31
CA VAL A 9 10.21 -18.81 -3.28
C VAL A 9 10.80 -19.29 -1.94
N ASN A 10 11.80 -18.60 -1.41
CA ASN A 10 12.42 -18.92 -0.13
C ASN A 10 11.44 -18.74 1.03
N TYR A 11 10.63 -17.69 0.99
CA TYR A 11 9.60 -17.44 2.00
C TYR A 11 8.52 -18.52 1.99
N VAL A 12 7.95 -18.80 0.81
CA VAL A 12 6.90 -19.82 0.62
C VAL A 12 7.36 -21.20 1.07
N ASN A 13 8.61 -21.56 0.78
CA ASN A 13 9.18 -22.86 1.12
C ASN A 13 9.77 -22.91 2.54
N SER A 14 9.66 -21.84 3.32
CA SER A 14 10.14 -21.86 4.70
C SER A 14 9.38 -22.92 5.52
N PRO A 15 10.04 -23.56 6.51
CA PRO A 15 9.39 -24.59 7.33
C PRO A 15 8.11 -24.09 8.01
N ASN A 16 8.11 -22.85 8.48
CA ASN A 16 6.95 -22.26 9.17
C ASN A 16 5.75 -22.09 8.24
N VAL A 17 5.98 -21.58 7.02
CA VAL A 17 4.91 -21.35 6.03
C VAL A 17 4.39 -22.69 5.52
N SER A 18 5.27 -23.58 5.06
CA SER A 18 4.89 -24.88 4.54
C SER A 18 4.15 -25.75 5.56
N GLN A 19 4.57 -25.74 6.83
CA GLN A 19 3.88 -26.45 7.90
C GLN A 19 2.49 -25.85 8.17
N LEU A 20 2.35 -24.53 8.20
CA LEU A 20 1.07 -23.88 8.43
C LEU A 20 0.08 -24.18 7.30
N LEU A 21 0.50 -24.09 6.04
CA LEU A 21 -0.34 -24.39 4.87
C LEU A 21 -0.75 -25.86 4.84
N SER A 22 0.15 -26.77 5.23
CA SER A 22 -0.16 -28.20 5.34
C SER A 22 -1.22 -28.46 6.41
N ASN A 23 -1.08 -27.87 7.60
CA ASN A 23 -2.06 -27.97 8.68
C ASN A 23 -3.42 -27.43 8.23
N LEU A 24 -3.45 -26.24 7.62
CA LEU A 24 -4.68 -25.66 7.09
C LEU A 24 -5.34 -26.55 6.06
N SER A 25 -4.56 -27.14 5.14
CA SER A 25 -5.11 -28.05 4.13
C SER A 25 -5.84 -29.25 4.74
N VAL A 26 -5.31 -29.79 5.84
CA VAL A 26 -5.96 -30.86 6.61
C VAL A 26 -7.24 -30.35 7.28
N TYR A 27 -7.17 -29.17 7.91
CA TYR A 27 -8.28 -28.59 8.67
C TYR A 27 -9.48 -28.17 7.82
N VAL A 28 -9.23 -27.60 6.64
CA VAL A 28 -10.30 -27.12 5.73
C VAL A 28 -10.72 -28.20 4.73
N GLY A 29 -9.98 -29.31 4.63
CA GLY A 29 -10.29 -30.43 3.74
C GLY A 29 -10.01 -30.15 2.25
N LEU A 30 -9.27 -29.10 1.92
CA LEU A 30 -8.90 -28.70 0.57
C LEU A 30 -7.44 -28.23 0.52
N PRO A 31 -6.70 -28.39 -0.59
CA PRO A 31 -5.34 -27.90 -0.71
C PRO A 31 -5.27 -26.38 -0.54
N VAL A 32 -4.52 -25.91 0.45
CA VAL A 32 -4.27 -24.49 0.70
C VAL A 32 -2.89 -24.13 0.16
N ASN A 33 -2.86 -23.12 -0.71
CA ASN A 33 -1.64 -22.49 -1.19
C ASN A 33 -1.73 -20.97 -0.98
N LEU A 34 -0.61 -20.26 -1.14
CA LEU A 34 -0.56 -18.83 -0.83
C LEU A 34 -1.40 -17.95 -1.75
N GLY A 35 -1.75 -18.40 -2.96
CA GLY A 35 -2.59 -17.64 -3.87
C GLY A 35 -4.03 -17.46 -3.39
N MET A 36 -4.51 -18.31 -2.47
CA MET A 36 -5.83 -18.18 -1.84
C MET A 36 -5.75 -18.22 -0.31
N PHE A 37 -4.55 -18.12 0.25
CA PHE A 37 -4.34 -18.24 1.69
C PHE A 37 -5.08 -17.15 2.47
N TRP A 38 -5.09 -15.91 1.96
CA TRP A 38 -5.71 -14.72 2.59
C TRP A 38 -7.20 -14.91 2.90
N VAL A 39 -7.91 -15.76 2.15
CA VAL A 39 -9.35 -16.01 2.34
C VAL A 39 -9.62 -16.59 3.73
N ILE A 40 -8.72 -17.43 4.25
CA ILE A 40 -8.88 -18.10 5.55
C ILE A 40 -8.78 -17.10 6.71
N PRO A 41 -7.68 -16.35 6.90
CA PRO A 41 -7.58 -15.38 7.99
C PRO A 41 -8.61 -14.25 7.88
N ASP A 42 -9.01 -13.83 6.67
CA ASP A 42 -10.07 -12.82 6.49
C ASP A 42 -11.46 -13.35 6.93
N THR A 43 -11.79 -14.59 6.56
CA THR A 43 -13.03 -15.25 7.03
C THR A 43 -13.02 -15.39 8.55
N LEU A 44 -11.89 -15.85 9.11
CA LEU A 44 -11.74 -16.01 10.55
C LEU A 44 -11.79 -14.67 11.30
N LEU A 45 -11.30 -13.57 10.70
CA LEU A 45 -11.43 -12.23 11.28
C LEU A 45 -12.91 -11.86 11.46
N SER A 46 -13.71 -12.06 10.40
CA SER A 46 -15.14 -11.77 10.41
C SER A 46 -15.88 -12.61 11.44
N GLU A 47 -15.60 -13.92 11.50
CA GLU A 47 -16.19 -14.83 12.49
C GLU A 47 -15.75 -14.49 13.92
N ARG A 48 -14.48 -14.14 14.12
CA ARG A 48 -13.93 -13.71 15.42
C ARG A 48 -14.61 -12.45 15.94
N VAL A 49 -14.87 -11.47 15.07
CA VAL A 49 -15.50 -10.19 15.46
C VAL A 49 -16.98 -10.35 15.77
N HIS A 50 -17.71 -11.18 15.03
CA HIS A 50 -19.17 -11.24 15.12
C HIS A 50 -19.72 -12.50 15.84
N PHE A 51 -18.97 -13.60 15.84
CA PHE A 51 -19.45 -14.93 16.23
C PHE A 51 -18.39 -15.73 17.01
N MET A 52 -17.60 -15.09 17.87
CA MET A 52 -16.49 -15.73 18.60
C MET A 52 -16.90 -17.02 19.33
N ASP A 53 -18.06 -17.04 19.99
CA ASP A 53 -18.55 -18.24 20.69
C ASP A 53 -18.82 -19.41 19.73
N VAL A 54 -19.31 -19.12 18.52
CA VAL A 54 -19.57 -20.12 17.48
C VAL A 54 -18.26 -20.62 16.90
N LEU A 55 -17.31 -19.70 16.63
CA LEU A 55 -15.97 -20.01 16.15
C LEU A 55 -15.26 -20.99 17.10
N LEU A 56 -15.20 -20.65 18.39
CA LEU A 56 -14.56 -21.49 19.41
C LEU A 56 -15.23 -22.86 19.58
N LYS A 57 -16.55 -22.95 19.33
CA LYS A 57 -17.30 -24.20 19.44
C LYS A 57 -17.13 -25.11 18.22
N ASN A 58 -17.15 -24.54 17.02
CA ASN A 58 -17.27 -25.30 15.77
C ASN A 58 -15.93 -25.48 15.04
N VAL A 59 -14.96 -24.61 15.27
CA VAL A 59 -13.66 -24.65 14.59
C VAL A 59 -12.60 -25.11 15.59
N SER A 60 -12.55 -26.43 15.81
CA SER A 60 -11.75 -27.04 16.89
C SER A 60 -10.24 -26.81 16.79
N TRP A 61 -9.74 -26.45 15.61
CA TRP A 61 -8.33 -26.16 15.36
C TRP A 61 -7.99 -24.66 15.51
N TYR A 62 -9.00 -23.79 15.66
CA TYR A 62 -8.77 -22.37 15.86
C TYR A 62 -8.16 -22.12 17.25
N SER A 63 -7.14 -21.27 17.27
CA SER A 63 -6.63 -20.64 18.48
C SER A 63 -6.11 -19.25 18.11
N GLU A 64 -6.06 -18.33 19.08
CA GLU A 64 -5.53 -16.99 18.82
C GLU A 64 -4.06 -17.07 18.35
N ASP A 65 -3.24 -17.96 18.92
CA ASP A 65 -1.86 -18.17 18.47
C ASP A 65 -1.77 -18.68 17.02
N PHE A 66 -2.64 -19.62 16.63
CA PHE A 66 -2.67 -20.11 15.26
C PHE A 66 -3.14 -19.01 14.29
N TYR A 67 -4.11 -18.19 14.71
CA TYR A 67 -4.57 -17.03 13.97
C TYR A 67 -3.47 -15.99 13.78
N GLN A 68 -2.75 -15.62 14.83
CA GLN A 68 -1.64 -14.68 14.75
C GLN A 68 -0.51 -15.17 13.83
N ARG A 69 -0.21 -16.48 13.83
CA ARG A 69 0.73 -17.06 12.85
C ARG A 69 0.24 -16.93 11.41
N MET A 70 -1.07 -17.07 11.17
CA MET A 70 -1.64 -16.83 9.85
C MET A 70 -1.47 -15.37 9.44
N GLN A 71 -1.72 -14.45 10.35
CA GLN A 71 -1.62 -13.02 10.08
C GLN A 71 -0.17 -12.61 9.75
N VAL A 72 0.83 -13.08 10.50
CA VAL A 72 2.25 -12.86 10.16
C VAL A 72 2.58 -13.34 8.73
N ILE A 73 2.00 -14.45 8.29
CA ILE A 73 2.19 -14.94 6.91
C ILE A 73 1.50 -14.03 5.91
N ASN A 74 0.27 -13.63 6.20
CA ASN A 74 -0.51 -12.74 5.35
C ASN A 74 0.19 -11.38 5.14
N HIS A 75 0.85 -10.86 6.19
CA HIS A 75 1.60 -9.60 6.14
C HIS A 75 2.66 -9.63 5.04
N HIS A 76 3.44 -10.70 5.03
CA HIS A 76 4.55 -10.85 4.11
C HIS A 76 4.04 -11.10 2.67
N MET A 77 2.88 -11.74 2.54
CA MET A 77 2.20 -11.86 1.25
C MET A 77 1.71 -10.50 0.75
N ASN A 78 1.12 -9.68 1.61
CA ASN A 78 0.68 -8.32 1.27
C ASN A 78 1.86 -7.47 0.76
N TYR A 79 3.05 -7.64 1.34
CA TYR A 79 4.29 -7.01 0.85
C TYR A 79 4.59 -7.41 -0.60
N PHE A 80 4.62 -8.71 -0.88
CA PHE A 80 4.87 -9.20 -2.24
C PHE A 80 3.78 -8.75 -3.23
N ASP A 81 2.50 -8.79 -2.84
CA ASP A 81 1.37 -8.36 -3.67
C ASP A 81 1.37 -6.85 -3.94
N SER A 82 1.98 -6.08 -3.04
CA SER A 82 2.21 -4.63 -3.18
C SER A 82 3.53 -4.28 -3.87
N GLY A 83 4.37 -5.26 -4.20
CA GLY A 83 5.67 -5.03 -4.85
C GLY A 83 6.79 -4.62 -3.90
N ILE A 84 6.60 -4.81 -2.59
CA ILE A 84 7.57 -4.47 -1.54
C ILE A 84 8.47 -5.70 -1.30
N TYR A 85 9.70 -5.61 -1.81
CA TYR A 85 10.74 -6.64 -1.68
C TYR A 85 11.97 -6.02 -1.01
N GLN A 86 12.80 -6.83 -0.35
CA GLN A 86 14.02 -6.33 0.29
C GLN A 86 15.02 -5.73 -0.71
N LYS A 87 15.00 -6.21 -1.95
CA LYS A 87 15.88 -5.76 -3.03
C LYS A 87 15.13 -5.68 -4.37
N PRO A 88 15.60 -4.83 -5.30
CA PRO A 88 15.15 -4.86 -6.68
C PRO A 88 15.12 -6.27 -7.26
N SER A 89 13.95 -6.68 -7.74
CA SER A 89 13.68 -8.04 -8.20
C SER A 89 13.73 -8.12 -9.72
N ILE A 90 14.95 -8.17 -10.25
CA ILE A 90 15.19 -8.15 -11.70
C ILE A 90 14.98 -9.53 -12.33
N VAL A 91 14.04 -9.64 -13.27
CA VAL A 91 13.80 -10.82 -14.11
C VAL A 91 13.83 -10.40 -15.56
N ASN A 92 14.73 -10.97 -16.36
CA ASN A 92 14.90 -10.64 -17.79
C ASN A 92 15.08 -9.13 -18.06
N GLY A 93 15.78 -8.42 -17.16
CA GLY A 93 16.02 -6.98 -17.27
C GLY A 93 14.87 -6.08 -16.79
N ILE A 94 13.76 -6.67 -16.31
CA ILE A 94 12.62 -5.95 -15.74
C ILE A 94 12.70 -6.02 -14.22
N ASP A 95 12.62 -4.88 -13.54
CA ASP A 95 12.40 -4.83 -12.10
C ASP A 95 10.92 -5.15 -11.81
N VAL A 96 10.64 -6.42 -11.52
CA VAL A 96 9.27 -6.90 -11.30
C VAL A 96 8.67 -6.27 -10.04
N SER A 97 9.47 -6.05 -8.99
CA SER A 97 8.99 -5.39 -7.76
C SER A 97 8.53 -3.96 -8.05
N PHE A 98 9.32 -3.21 -8.81
CA PHE A 98 8.98 -1.84 -9.16
C PHE A 98 7.80 -1.75 -10.14
N GLU A 99 7.68 -2.66 -11.10
CA GLU A 99 6.52 -2.68 -11.99
C GLU A 99 5.21 -3.02 -11.24
N ILE A 100 5.24 -3.87 -10.21
CA ILE A 100 4.08 -4.08 -9.33
C ILE A 100 3.72 -2.78 -8.60
N LEU A 101 4.71 -2.08 -8.02
CA LEU A 101 4.49 -0.79 -7.37
C LEU A 101 3.86 0.24 -8.32
N LYS A 102 4.35 0.37 -9.56
CA LYS A 102 3.76 1.28 -10.56
C LYS A 102 2.29 0.95 -10.82
N LEU A 103 1.94 -0.33 -10.93
CA LEU A 103 0.58 -0.76 -11.23
C LEU A 103 -0.38 -0.60 -10.04
N ARG A 104 0.11 -0.78 -8.80
CA ARG A 104 -0.71 -0.68 -7.58
C ARG A 104 -0.80 0.76 -7.03
N VAL A 105 0.33 1.46 -7.00
CA VAL A 105 0.48 2.80 -6.40
C VAL A 105 0.21 3.91 -7.40
N GLY A 106 0.67 3.76 -8.65
CA GLY A 106 0.62 4.81 -9.68
C GLY A 106 -0.77 5.41 -9.90
N PRO A 107 -1.82 4.58 -10.14
CA PRO A 107 -3.16 5.09 -10.41
C PRO A 107 -3.73 5.95 -9.28
N VAL A 108 -3.62 5.51 -8.02
CA VAL A 108 -4.18 6.27 -6.89
C VAL A 108 -3.41 7.57 -6.65
N MET A 109 -2.08 7.54 -6.74
CA MET A 109 -1.25 8.73 -6.55
C MET A 109 -1.47 9.77 -7.63
N LYS A 110 -1.53 9.33 -8.90
CA LYS A 110 -1.82 10.21 -10.04
C LYS A 110 -3.18 10.87 -9.87
N GLU A 111 -4.21 10.09 -9.58
CA GLU A 111 -5.59 10.55 -9.45
C GLU A 111 -5.76 11.61 -8.34
N VAL A 112 -5.18 11.37 -7.16
CA VAL A 112 -5.23 12.33 -6.04
C VAL A 112 -4.42 13.59 -6.37
N TYR A 113 -3.22 13.43 -6.94
CA TYR A 113 -2.37 14.55 -7.33
C TYR A 113 -3.01 15.43 -8.40
N GLU A 114 -3.51 14.85 -9.50
CA GLU A 114 -4.08 15.60 -10.62
C GLU A 114 -5.30 16.40 -10.18
N ARG A 115 -6.08 15.91 -9.22
CA ARG A 115 -7.21 16.66 -8.65
C ARG A 115 -6.79 17.78 -7.73
N MET A 116 -5.78 17.58 -6.88
CA MET A 116 -5.19 18.69 -6.12
C MET A 116 -4.64 19.76 -7.08
N LEU A 117 -3.92 19.35 -8.13
CA LEU A 117 -3.36 20.25 -9.13
C LEU A 117 -4.45 21.01 -9.90
N ALA A 118 -5.52 20.33 -10.33
CA ALA A 118 -6.67 20.96 -10.98
C ALA A 118 -7.32 22.02 -10.07
N LYS A 119 -7.46 21.73 -8.77
CA LYS A 119 -7.96 22.70 -7.79
C LYS A 119 -7.00 23.88 -7.61
N VAL A 120 -5.70 23.64 -7.49
CA VAL A 120 -4.69 24.72 -7.41
C VAL A 120 -4.75 25.62 -8.65
N ASN A 121 -4.80 25.04 -9.85
CA ASN A 121 -4.87 25.79 -11.10
C ASN A 121 -6.14 26.64 -11.17
N CYS A 122 -7.27 26.09 -10.75
CA CYS A 122 -8.54 26.80 -10.66
C CYS A 122 -8.48 28.01 -9.71
N LEU A 123 -7.83 27.86 -8.55
CA LEU A 123 -7.68 28.95 -7.57
C LEU A 123 -6.74 30.05 -8.09
N LYS A 124 -5.72 29.68 -8.87
CA LYS A 124 -4.76 30.63 -9.47
C LYS A 124 -5.33 31.38 -10.69
N ASP A 125 -6.17 30.72 -11.48
CA ASP A 125 -6.87 31.33 -12.62
C ASP A 125 -8.38 31.01 -12.63
N PRO A 126 -9.17 31.72 -11.80
CA PRO A 126 -10.61 31.46 -11.70
C PRO A 126 -11.38 31.71 -12.99
N LYS A 127 -10.81 32.47 -13.96
CA LYS A 127 -11.51 32.82 -15.21
C LYS A 127 -11.53 31.66 -16.20
N ASN A 128 -10.48 30.84 -16.19
CA ASN A 128 -10.35 29.67 -17.07
C ASN A 128 -10.58 28.35 -16.32
N CYS A 129 -11.13 28.40 -15.11
CA CYS A 129 -11.41 27.23 -14.31
C CYS A 129 -12.66 26.48 -14.82
N ASP A 130 -12.57 25.15 -14.85
CA ASP A 130 -13.75 24.29 -14.99
C ASP A 130 -14.69 24.49 -13.78
N PRO A 131 -15.97 24.83 -13.98
CA PRO A 131 -16.95 25.02 -12.91
C PRO A 131 -17.04 23.87 -11.90
N TYR A 132 -16.70 22.64 -12.31
CA TYR A 132 -16.60 21.48 -11.44
C TYR A 132 -15.56 21.70 -10.33
N TYR A 133 -14.31 22.02 -10.70
CA TYR A 133 -13.23 22.25 -9.73
C TYR A 133 -13.38 23.54 -8.95
N GLN A 134 -14.08 24.53 -9.50
CA GLN A 134 -14.35 25.79 -8.80
C GLN A 134 -15.11 25.56 -7.50
N ASN A 135 -16.16 24.74 -7.55
CA ASN A 135 -17.05 24.50 -6.41
C ASN A 135 -16.71 23.23 -5.62
N LEU A 136 -15.76 22.42 -6.09
CA LEU A 136 -15.33 21.21 -5.39
C LEU A 136 -14.63 21.56 -4.07
N LEU A 137 -15.25 21.21 -2.95
CA LEU A 137 -14.68 21.37 -1.60
C LEU A 137 -14.00 20.09 -1.11
N TYR A 138 -14.59 18.93 -1.44
CA TYR A 138 -14.05 17.63 -1.09
C TYR A 138 -14.49 16.60 -2.13
N TYR A 139 -13.72 15.52 -2.25
CA TYR A 139 -14.03 14.38 -3.10
C TYR A 139 -13.76 13.10 -2.29
N VAL A 140 -14.68 12.14 -2.34
CA VAL A 140 -14.58 10.92 -1.53
C VAL A 140 -14.45 9.71 -2.44
N TYR A 141 -13.44 8.89 -2.15
CA TYR A 141 -13.31 7.55 -2.71
C TYR A 141 -13.79 6.54 -1.67
N SER A 142 -14.87 5.83 -1.98
CA SER A 142 -15.18 4.59 -1.29
C SER A 142 -14.43 3.48 -1.99
N ALA A 143 -13.42 2.93 -1.32
CA ALA A 143 -12.51 1.96 -1.91
C ALA A 143 -12.21 0.83 -0.93
N HIS A 144 -11.14 0.10 -1.20
CA HIS A 144 -10.67 -1.01 -0.37
C HIS A 144 -9.44 -0.60 0.44
N ASP A 145 -9.16 -1.40 1.45
CA ASP A 145 -7.97 -1.35 2.29
C ASP A 145 -6.65 -1.31 1.48
N GLU A 146 -6.57 -2.05 0.37
CA GLU A 146 -5.45 -2.00 -0.59
C GLU A 146 -5.21 -0.59 -1.15
N THR A 147 -6.26 0.23 -1.30
CA THR A 147 -6.15 1.60 -1.84
C THR A 147 -5.47 2.53 -0.84
N ILE A 148 -5.84 2.41 0.44
CA ILE A 148 -5.20 3.16 1.52
C ILE A 148 -3.75 2.71 1.65
N TYR A 149 -3.52 1.39 1.69
CA TYR A 149 -2.19 0.82 1.79
C TYR A 149 -1.28 1.28 0.65
N SER A 150 -1.74 1.20 -0.60
CA SER A 150 -0.97 1.64 -1.78
C SER A 150 -0.57 3.11 -1.71
N MET A 151 -1.44 3.99 -1.20
CA MET A 151 -1.09 5.40 -1.02
C MET A 151 -0.02 5.60 0.06
N PHE A 152 -0.03 4.81 1.13
CA PHE A 152 0.99 4.88 2.17
C PHE A 152 2.32 4.27 1.69
N THR A 153 2.26 3.19 0.91
CA THR A 153 3.42 2.59 0.22
C THR A 153 4.11 3.62 -0.68
N ALA A 154 3.34 4.51 -1.33
CA ALA A 154 3.92 5.59 -2.14
C ALA A 154 4.90 6.48 -1.35
N PHE A 155 4.67 6.62 -0.05
CA PHE A 155 5.47 7.44 0.86
C PHE A 155 6.38 6.62 1.77
N GLY A 156 6.41 5.28 1.64
CA GLY A 156 7.23 4.38 2.45
C GLY A 156 6.81 4.34 3.93
N ILE A 157 5.50 4.49 4.20
CA ILE A 157 4.93 4.48 5.56
C ILE A 157 3.77 3.50 5.71
N GLU A 158 3.69 2.49 4.85
CA GLU A 158 2.63 1.47 4.79
C GLU A 158 2.37 0.76 6.13
N ASP A 159 3.40 0.43 6.89
CA ASP A 159 3.29 -0.20 8.21
C ASP A 159 2.49 0.64 9.22
N LEU A 160 2.39 1.95 9.02
CA LEU A 160 1.67 2.84 9.93
C LEU A 160 0.15 2.76 9.73
N CYS A 161 -0.32 2.38 8.54
CA CYS A 161 -1.75 2.15 8.29
C CYS A 161 -2.18 0.70 8.56
N ALA A 162 -1.20 -0.20 8.74
CA ALA A 162 -1.35 -1.63 8.95
C ALA A 162 -0.45 -2.13 10.11
N PRO A 163 -0.62 -1.60 11.35
CA PRO A 163 0.34 -1.82 12.44
C PRO A 163 0.33 -3.25 13.01
N GLY A 164 -0.72 -4.02 12.77
CA GLY A 164 -0.78 -5.44 13.13
C GLY A 164 -0.10 -6.30 12.07
N ALA A 165 0.68 -7.29 12.50
CA ALA A 165 1.29 -8.25 11.60
C ALA A 165 0.18 -8.98 10.81
N GLY A 166 -0.04 -8.62 9.56
CA GLY A 166 -0.98 -9.31 8.65
C GLY A 166 -2.20 -8.50 8.26
N GLU A 167 -2.35 -7.34 8.88
CA GLU A 167 -3.53 -6.52 8.74
C GLU A 167 -3.39 -5.66 7.50
N TRP A 168 -4.45 -5.60 6.71
CA TRP A 168 -4.71 -4.45 5.87
C TRP A 168 -5.32 -3.33 6.74
N PRO A 169 -5.40 -2.08 6.26
CA PRO A 169 -6.18 -1.04 6.92
C PRO A 169 -7.55 -1.55 7.38
N ALA A 170 -7.88 -1.36 8.66
CA ALA A 170 -9.06 -1.98 9.25
C ALA A 170 -10.38 -1.42 8.69
N PHE A 171 -11.50 -2.08 9.00
CA PHE A 171 -12.82 -1.62 8.57
C PHE A 171 -13.09 -0.18 8.99
N ALA A 172 -13.60 0.61 8.02
CA ALA A 172 -13.87 2.04 8.17
C ALA A 172 -12.63 2.88 8.53
N ALA A 173 -11.42 2.36 8.29
CA ALA A 173 -10.23 3.19 8.14
C ALA A 173 -10.47 4.23 7.05
N ALA A 174 -9.90 5.41 7.24
CA ALA A 174 -10.05 6.50 6.28
C ALA A 174 -8.81 7.38 6.28
N THR A 175 -8.48 7.88 5.09
CA THR A 175 -7.42 8.86 4.90
C THR A 175 -8.00 10.14 4.32
N LEU A 176 -7.62 11.26 4.89
CA LEU A 176 -7.85 12.58 4.33
C LEU A 176 -6.54 13.08 3.73
N VAL A 177 -6.60 13.54 2.48
CA VAL A 177 -5.52 14.28 1.84
C VAL A 177 -6.04 15.69 1.61
N GLU A 178 -5.57 16.62 2.44
CA GLU A 178 -6.05 17.99 2.50
C GLU A 178 -5.08 18.90 1.77
N LEU A 179 -5.60 19.74 0.87
CA LEU A 179 -4.83 20.74 0.13
C LEU A 179 -4.89 22.10 0.84
N PHE A 180 -3.73 22.69 1.08
CA PHE A 180 -3.58 24.02 1.67
C PHE A 180 -2.84 24.95 0.72
N LEU A 181 -3.16 26.24 0.79
CA LEU A 181 -2.37 27.31 0.20
C LEU A 181 -1.81 28.18 1.31
N ASP A 182 -0.54 28.55 1.20
CA ASP A 182 0.05 29.53 2.11
C ASP A 182 -0.33 30.97 1.70
N ARG A 183 0.28 31.97 2.36
CA ARG A 183 0.03 33.38 2.07
C ARG A 183 0.54 33.82 0.68
N ASN A 184 1.45 33.06 0.09
CA ASN A 184 2.01 33.30 -1.24
C ASN A 184 1.27 32.52 -2.33
N ASN A 185 0.23 31.76 -1.97
CA ASN A 185 -0.48 30.80 -2.83
C ASN A 185 0.38 29.61 -3.29
N ASP A 186 1.39 29.26 -2.50
CA ASP A 186 2.16 28.04 -2.68
C ASP A 186 1.37 26.84 -2.10
N PRO A 187 1.27 25.73 -2.85
CA PRO A 187 0.44 24.60 -2.45
C PRO A 187 1.17 23.61 -1.54
N TYR A 188 0.46 23.17 -0.50
CA TYR A 188 0.89 22.18 0.47
C TYR A 188 -0.20 21.12 0.66
N PHE A 189 0.18 19.95 1.18
CA PHE A 189 -0.77 18.92 1.58
C PHE A 189 -0.57 18.47 3.03
N GLN A 190 -1.64 17.96 3.62
CA GLN A 190 -1.62 17.21 4.87
C GLN A 190 -2.33 15.87 4.68
N ILE A 191 -1.79 14.82 5.27
CA ILE A 191 -2.37 13.48 5.31
C ILE A 191 -2.78 13.22 6.75
N LEU A 192 -4.07 12.92 6.93
CA LEU A 192 -4.64 12.47 8.18
C LEU A 192 -5.16 11.05 8.01
N TYR A 193 -4.93 10.20 9.00
CA TYR A 193 -5.44 8.82 8.98
C TYR A 193 -6.14 8.47 10.26
N ARG A 194 -7.27 7.79 10.12
CA ARG A 194 -7.96 7.11 11.22
C ARG A 194 -7.92 5.62 10.94
N ALA A 195 -7.56 4.84 11.97
CA ALA A 195 -7.40 3.40 11.82
C ALA A 195 -8.74 2.65 11.76
N ASN A 196 -9.80 3.16 12.38
CA ASN A 196 -11.14 2.57 12.33
C ASN A 196 -12.23 3.60 12.70
N SER A 197 -13.47 3.15 12.87
CA SER A 197 -14.64 3.99 13.22
C SER A 197 -14.61 4.59 14.64
N THR A 198 -13.70 4.14 15.50
CA THR A 198 -13.62 4.57 16.92
C THR A 198 -12.38 5.39 17.23
N THR A 199 -11.40 5.45 16.32
CA THR A 199 -10.16 6.21 16.50
C THR A 199 -10.26 7.60 15.88
N ASP A 200 -9.62 8.57 16.53
CA ASP A 200 -9.44 9.91 15.96
C ASP A 200 -8.46 9.91 14.78
N PHE A 201 -8.54 10.97 13.96
CA PHE A 201 -7.59 11.24 12.90
C PHE A 201 -6.22 11.65 13.48
N GLN A 202 -5.18 11.02 12.98
CA GLN A 202 -3.78 11.29 13.32
C GLN A 202 -3.03 11.82 12.11
N ALA A 203 -2.14 12.80 12.33
CA ALA A 203 -1.33 13.37 11.26
C ALA A 203 -0.23 12.39 10.83
N MET A 204 -0.24 12.02 9.55
CA MET A 204 0.73 11.11 8.94
C MET A 204 1.83 11.87 8.20
N THR A 205 1.58 13.10 7.76
CA THR A 205 2.56 13.93 7.03
C THR A 205 3.92 14.06 7.71
N PRO A 206 4.02 14.28 9.04
CA PRO A 206 5.32 14.38 9.70
C PRO A 206 6.16 13.09 9.61
N LEU A 207 5.52 11.95 9.36
CA LEU A 207 6.16 10.63 9.29
C LEU A 207 6.71 10.34 7.88
N ILE A 208 6.32 11.14 6.88
CA ILE A 208 6.89 11.07 5.53
C ILE A 208 8.27 11.72 5.56
N ALA A 209 9.32 10.94 5.28
CA ALA A 209 10.71 11.40 5.37
C ALA A 209 10.97 12.68 4.55
N ALA A 210 10.44 12.75 3.32
CA ALA A 210 10.57 13.91 2.43
C ALA A 210 9.90 15.19 2.96
N CYS A 211 9.00 15.08 3.94
CA CYS A 211 8.33 16.22 4.56
C CYS A 211 9.07 16.74 5.81
N GLY A 212 10.15 16.07 6.25
CA GLY A 212 11.05 16.57 7.30
C GLY A 212 10.38 16.85 8.64
N GLY A 213 9.34 16.10 9.02
CA GLY A 213 8.59 16.30 10.26
C GLY A 213 7.57 17.45 10.23
N ALA A 214 7.36 18.11 9.09
CA ALA A 214 6.41 19.19 8.97
C ALA A 214 4.95 18.70 8.97
N THR A 215 4.04 19.51 9.54
CA THR A 215 2.59 19.26 9.49
C THR A 215 2.04 19.40 8.06
N TYR A 216 2.52 20.40 7.32
CA TYR A 216 2.15 20.67 5.94
C TYR A 216 3.36 20.43 5.05
N CYS A 217 3.19 19.59 4.03
CA CYS A 217 4.27 19.20 3.13
C CYS A 217 4.08 19.84 1.76
N PRO A 218 5.13 20.36 1.10
CA PRO A 218 4.99 20.96 -0.22
C PRO A 218 4.33 19.98 -1.20
N LEU A 219 3.36 20.46 -2.00
CA LEU A 219 2.66 19.61 -2.98
C LEU A 219 3.63 18.96 -3.99
N ASN A 220 4.82 19.54 -4.20
CA ASN A 220 5.87 18.96 -5.03
C ASN A 220 6.34 17.57 -4.54
N VAL A 221 6.32 17.29 -3.23
CA VAL A 221 6.65 15.95 -2.72
C VAL A 221 5.61 14.92 -3.16
N PHE A 222 4.32 15.31 -3.16
CA PHE A 222 3.25 14.45 -3.67
C PHE A 222 3.38 14.23 -5.18
N LYS A 223 3.71 15.30 -5.92
CA LYS A 223 3.98 15.24 -7.37
C LYS A 223 5.10 14.25 -7.68
N GLU A 224 6.23 14.35 -6.99
CA GLU A 224 7.38 13.47 -7.20
C GLU A 224 7.02 12.00 -6.96
N ALA A 225 6.25 11.69 -5.91
CA ALA A 225 5.73 10.34 -5.69
C ALA A 225 4.80 9.89 -6.84
N ALA A 226 3.86 10.74 -7.27
CA ALA A 226 2.95 10.42 -8.38
C ALA A 226 3.68 10.22 -9.72
N GLU A 227 4.73 10.98 -9.98
CA GLU A 227 5.56 10.85 -11.19
C GLU A 227 6.45 9.61 -11.12
N PHE A 228 7.00 9.28 -9.95
CA PHE A 228 7.87 8.12 -9.76
C PHE A 228 7.14 6.80 -10.01
N TYR A 229 5.90 6.66 -9.54
CA TYR A 229 5.08 5.46 -9.75
C TYR A 229 4.18 5.52 -10.99
N LYS A 230 4.34 6.54 -11.83
CA LYS A 230 3.48 6.73 -13.01
C LYS A 230 3.52 5.51 -13.93
N THR A 231 2.36 5.11 -14.43
CA THR A 231 2.26 4.11 -15.49
C THR A 231 2.60 4.73 -16.85
N ASP A 232 3.40 4.03 -17.64
CA ASP A 232 3.84 4.48 -18.97
C ASP A 232 2.78 4.20 -20.06
N MET A 233 1.83 3.34 -19.74
CA MET A 233 0.72 2.95 -20.60
C MET A 233 -0.56 2.76 -19.78
N GLU A 234 -1.67 2.57 -20.48
CA GLU A 234 -2.94 2.17 -19.87
C GLU A 234 -2.81 0.80 -19.19
N ILE A 235 -3.46 0.61 -18.04
CA ILE A 235 -3.32 -0.59 -17.21
C ILE A 235 -3.55 -1.88 -18.02
N HIS A 236 -4.59 -1.91 -18.87
CA HIS A 236 -4.92 -3.08 -19.69
C HIS A 236 -3.82 -3.46 -20.68
N ALA A 237 -2.98 -2.51 -21.10
CA ALA A 237 -1.90 -2.76 -22.04
C ALA A 237 -0.74 -3.54 -21.39
N TYR A 238 -0.52 -3.39 -20.08
CA TYR A 238 0.50 -4.15 -19.35
C TYR A 238 0.26 -5.67 -19.41
N CYS A 239 -1.00 -6.11 -19.47
CA CYS A 239 -1.35 -7.53 -19.61
C CYS A 239 -0.93 -8.13 -20.96
N GLN A 240 -0.57 -7.29 -21.94
CA GLN A 240 -0.19 -7.72 -23.30
C GLN A 240 1.34 -7.67 -23.52
N VAL A 241 2.11 -7.13 -22.56
CA VAL A 241 3.56 -7.03 -22.68
C VAL A 241 4.20 -8.39 -22.40
N LEU A 242 4.85 -8.96 -23.41
CA LEU A 242 5.65 -10.16 -23.22
C LEU A 242 6.99 -9.81 -22.56
N PRO A 243 7.45 -10.60 -21.56
CA PRO A 243 8.69 -10.33 -20.82
C PRO A 243 9.97 -10.23 -21.67
N SER A 244 9.93 -10.72 -22.91
CA SER A 244 11.09 -10.71 -23.84
C SER A 244 11.14 -9.49 -24.77
N GLN A 245 10.13 -8.62 -24.74
CA GLN A 245 10.01 -7.49 -25.68
C GLN A 245 10.25 -6.11 -25.06
N SER A 246 10.36 -5.99 -23.73
CA SER A 246 10.64 -4.71 -23.08
C SER A 246 12.15 -4.41 -22.99
N SER A 247 12.84 -4.46 -24.12
CA SER A 247 14.18 -3.86 -24.25
C SER A 247 14.04 -2.39 -24.65
N SER A 248 13.30 -1.61 -23.88
CA SER A 248 13.37 -0.15 -23.94
C SER A 248 14.30 0.28 -22.82
N THR A 249 15.44 0.86 -23.20
CA THR A 249 16.46 1.46 -22.33
C THR A 249 15.85 2.25 -21.18
N ILE A 250 15.72 1.62 -20.01
CA ILE A 250 15.50 2.31 -18.76
C ILE A 250 16.87 2.86 -18.35
N SER A 251 17.06 4.17 -18.53
CA SER A 251 18.18 4.88 -17.92
C SER A 251 18.06 4.71 -16.41
N VAL A 252 18.92 3.86 -15.85
CA VAL A 252 19.09 3.71 -14.41
C VAL A 252 19.64 5.03 -13.87
N LEU A 253 18.75 5.94 -13.46
CA LEU A 253 19.10 7.00 -12.54
C LEU A 253 19.25 6.35 -11.17
N ILE A 254 20.49 6.04 -10.81
CA ILE A 254 20.86 5.67 -9.44
C ILE A 254 20.61 6.92 -8.58
N ALA A 255 19.40 7.05 -8.04
CA ALA A 255 19.18 7.89 -6.88
C ALA A 255 19.79 7.15 -5.70
N THR A 256 21.03 7.49 -5.34
CA THR A 256 21.65 7.05 -4.11
C THR A 256 20.83 7.58 -2.94
N PHE A 257 19.91 6.79 -2.41
CA PHE A 257 19.40 6.99 -1.05
C PHE A 257 20.57 6.74 -0.11
N PHE A 258 21.11 7.81 0.47
CA PHE A 258 21.95 7.70 1.65
C PHE A 258 21.07 7.19 2.79
N SER A 259 21.11 5.88 3.03
CA SER A 259 20.65 5.29 4.29
C SER A 259 21.52 5.86 5.42
N PHE A 260 21.07 6.94 6.05
CA PHE A 260 21.57 7.33 7.36
C PHE A 260 20.98 6.35 8.37
N VAL A 261 21.72 5.28 8.64
CA VAL A 261 21.54 4.43 9.81
C VAL A 261 21.89 5.28 11.03
N VAL A 262 20.90 5.92 11.66
CA VAL A 262 21.05 6.51 12.99
C VAL A 262 20.74 5.41 13.99
N PHE A 263 21.79 4.84 14.59
CA PHE A 263 21.67 4.09 15.84
C PHE A 263 21.23 5.05 16.94
N LEU A 264 19.93 5.08 17.29
CA LEU A 264 19.52 5.65 18.56
C LEU A 264 19.81 4.63 19.67
N ARG A 265 20.84 4.93 20.47
CA ARG A 265 21.05 4.32 21.78
C ARG A 265 19.88 4.69 22.68
N LEU A 266 19.22 3.66 23.22
CA LEU A 266 18.35 3.77 24.38
C LEU A 266 19.18 4.31 25.57
N LEU A 267 18.72 5.42 26.14
CA LEU A 267 18.91 5.72 27.56
C LEU A 267 17.63 5.28 28.29
#